data_AF-A0AAX1Q875-F1
#
_entry.id   AF-A0AAX1Q875-F1
#
_cell.length_a   1.000
_cell.length_b   1.000
_cell.length_c   1.000
_cell.angle_alpha   90.00
_cell.angle_beta   90.00
_cell.angle_gamma   90.00
#
_symmetry.space_group_name_H-M   'P 1'
#
loop_
_entity.id
_entity.type
_entity.pdbx_description
1 polymer ?
#
loop_
_entity_poly.entity_id
_entity_poly.type
_entity_poly.pdbx_seq_one_letter_code
_entity_poly.pdbx_strand_id
1 'polypeptide(L)' 'MSITQKDLKKSKDLVEKLLKVQGHKYNDWLHQQHQTFIEDNQDLILEALSAFTEPDEEKETPKKDVPSEVSSHENPVVHN' A
#
# COMPACT_ATOMS: atom_id res chain seq x y z
N MET A 1 -13.09 -11.50 -22.41
CA MET A 1 -12.93 -12.96 -22.40
C MET A 1 -13.07 -13.42 -20.96
N SER A 2 -14.16 -14.08 -20.59
CA SER A 2 -14.37 -14.55 -19.21
C SER A 2 -13.67 -15.89 -19.04
N ILE A 3 -12.76 -15.99 -18.07
CA ILE A 3 -12.10 -17.25 -17.75
C ILE A 3 -13.17 -18.19 -17.17
N THR A 4 -13.31 -19.39 -17.76
CA THR A 4 -14.26 -20.38 -17.26
C THR A 4 -13.62 -21.23 -16.17
N GLN A 5 -14.44 -21.85 -15.32
CA GLN A 5 -13.96 -22.81 -14.31
C GLN A 5 -13.18 -23.99 -14.95
N LYS A 6 -13.55 -24.39 -16.16
CA LYS A 6 -12.82 -25.41 -16.92
C LYS A 6 -11.40 -24.95 -17.27
N ASP A 7 -11.24 -23.69 -17.61
CA ASP A 7 -9.93 -23.12 -17.95
C ASP A 7 -9.05 -22.96 -16.69
N LEU A 8 -9.64 -22.56 -15.56
CA LEU A 8 -8.95 -22.55 -14.26
C LEU A 8 -8.46 -23.94 -13.85
N LYS A 9 -9.27 -24.97 -14.03
CA LYS A 9 -8.86 -26.34 -13.70
C LYS A 9 -7.73 -26.82 -14.62
N LYS A 10 -7.86 -26.59 -15.93
CA LYS A 10 -6.83 -27.00 -16.91
C LYS A 10 -5.49 -26.32 -16.65
N SER A 11 -5.49 -25.01 -16.40
CA SER A 11 -4.28 -24.26 -16.08
C SER A 11 -3.62 -24.77 -14.79
N LYS A 12 -4.41 -24.95 -13.72
CA LYS A 12 -3.92 -25.56 -12.48
C LYS A 12 -3.31 -26.94 -12.71
N ASP A 13 -4.02 -27.85 -13.37
CA ASP A 13 -3.56 -29.23 -13.60
C ASP A 13 -2.27 -29.26 -14.42
N LEU A 14 -2.12 -28.34 -15.39
CA LEU A 14 -0.90 -28.23 -16.20
C LEU A 14 0.28 -27.70 -15.37
N VAL A 15 0.07 -26.63 -14.61
CA VAL A 15 1.10 -26.04 -13.75
C VAL A 15 1.55 -27.06 -12.69
N GLU A 16 0.63 -27.78 -12.06
CA GLU A 16 0.97 -28.81 -11.10
C GLU A 16 1.82 -29.92 -11.72
N LYS A 17 1.54 -30.33 -12.95
CA LYS A 17 2.38 -31.31 -13.67
C LYS A 17 3.77 -30.77 -13.97
N LEU A 18 3.87 -29.52 -14.42
CA LEU A 18 5.16 -28.87 -14.70
C LEU A 18 6.01 -28.77 -13.44
N LEU A 19 5.43 -28.33 -12.33
CA LEU A 19 6.11 -28.23 -11.04
C LEU A 19 6.55 -29.60 -10.52
N LYS A 20 5.73 -30.64 -10.69
CA LYS A 20 6.12 -32.02 -10.34
C LYS A 20 7.35 -32.49 -11.11
N VAL A 21 7.45 -32.17 -12.40
CA VAL A 21 8.65 -32.51 -13.21
C VAL A 21 9.89 -31.77 -12.71
N GLN A 22 9.72 -30.54 -12.22
CA GLN A 22 10.81 -29.75 -11.64
C GLN A 22 11.10 -30.10 -10.16
N GLY A 23 10.34 -31.00 -9.55
CA GLY A 23 10.51 -31.36 -8.13
C GLY A 23 9.95 -30.34 -7.14
N HIS A 24 9.14 -29.39 -7.59
CA HIS A 24 8.51 -28.37 -6.74
C HIS A 24 7.07 -28.75 -6.34
N LYS A 25 6.65 -28.32 -5.16
CA LYS A 25 5.26 -28.47 -4.70
C LYS A 25 4.41 -27.31 -5.21
N TYR A 26 3.21 -27.62 -5.69
CA TYR A 26 2.25 -26.63 -6.19
C TYR A 26 1.93 -25.54 -5.16
N ASN A 27 1.69 -25.92 -3.90
CA ASN A 27 1.34 -24.96 -2.84
C ASN A 27 2.48 -24.00 -2.51
N ASP A 28 3.74 -24.47 -2.53
CA ASP A 28 4.90 -23.64 -2.23
C ASP A 28 5.11 -22.60 -3.35
N TRP A 29 4.97 -23.03 -4.61
CA TRP A 29 4.98 -22.14 -5.77
C TRP A 29 3.83 -21.12 -5.72
N LEU A 30 2.61 -21.57 -5.39
CA LEU A 30 1.45 -20.69 -5.28
C LEU A 30 1.65 -19.64 -4.18
N HIS A 31 2.22 -20.05 -3.05
CA HIS A 31 2.54 -19.13 -1.96
C HIS A 31 3.57 -18.07 -2.41
N GLN A 32 4.60 -18.47 -3.17
CA GLN A 32 5.55 -17.52 -3.77
C GLN A 32 4.88 -16.53 -4.72
N GLN A 33 3.95 -17.00 -5.58
CA GLN A 33 3.21 -16.10 -6.47
C GLN A 33 2.36 -15.10 -5.69
N HIS A 34 1.70 -15.53 -4.61
CA HIS A 34 0.97 -14.62 -3.74
C HIS A 34 1.89 -13.60 -3.07
N GLN A 35 3.06 -14.03 -2.55
CA GLN A 35 4.03 -13.11 -1.94
C GLN A 35 4.57 -12.10 -2.94
N THR A 36 4.94 -12.54 -4.14
CA THR A 36 5.44 -11.66 -5.21
C THR A 36 4.40 -10.58 -5.52
N PHE A 37 3.13 -10.97 -5.67
CA PHE A 37 2.06 -10.02 -5.94
C PHE A 37 1.84 -9.03 -4.77
N ILE A 38 1.97 -9.48 -3.53
CA ILE A 38 1.89 -8.59 -2.36
C ILE A 38 3.06 -7.60 -2.35
N GLU A 39 4.28 -8.10 -2.57
CA GLU A 39 5.51 -7.29 -2.62
C GLU A 39 5.44 -6.23 -3.72
N ASP A 40 5.01 -6.60 -4.91
CA ASP A 40 4.85 -5.70 -6.07
C ASP A 40 3.79 -4.62 -5.84
N ASN A 41 2.85 -4.83 -4.92
CA ASN A 41 1.74 -3.92 -4.64
C ASN A 41 1.78 -3.32 -3.23
N GLN A 42 2.93 -3.35 -2.55
CA GLN A 42 3.07 -2.76 -1.21
C GLN A 42 2.73 -1.27 -1.20
N ASP A 43 3.12 -0.54 -2.24
CA ASP A 43 2.83 0.88 -2.37
C ASP A 43 1.32 1.16 -2.46
N LEU A 44 0.55 0.28 -3.12
CA LEU A 44 -0.91 0.40 -3.20
C LEU A 44 -1.57 0.21 -1.83
N ILE A 45 -1.01 -0.67 -0.99
CA ILE A 45 -1.48 -0.85 0.39
C ILE A 45 -1.18 0.42 1.20
N LEU A 46 0.00 1.01 1.05
CA LEU A 46 0.37 2.26 1.72
C LEU A 46 -0.51 3.44 1.26
N GLU A 47 -0.78 3.54 -0.04
CA GLU A 47 -1.68 4.55 -0.62
C GLU A 47 -3.10 4.39 -0.06
N ALA A 48 -3.64 3.17 -0.08
CA ALA A 48 -4.97 2.91 0.47
C ALA A 48 -5.03 3.26 1.96
N LEU A 49 -4.06 2.84 2.76
CA LEU A 49 -4.01 3.17 4.19
C LEU A 49 -3.90 4.68 4.41
N SER A 50 -3.10 5.39 3.60
CA SER A 50 -3.00 6.85 3.67
C SER A 50 -4.33 7.54 3.39
N ALA A 51 -5.07 7.08 2.37
CA ALA A 51 -6.39 7.59 2.00
C ALA A 51 -7.48 7.34 3.06
N PHE A 52 -7.31 6.32 3.91
CA PHE A 52 -8.20 6.08 5.06
C PHE A 52 -7.77 6.83 6.32
N THR A 53 -6.53 7.31 6.39
CA THR A 53 -6.00 8.08 7.53
C THR A 53 -6.01 9.59 7.32
N GLU A 54 -6.29 10.10 6.12
CA GLU A 54 -6.57 11.52 5.95
C GLU A 54 -7.92 11.84 6.63
N PRO A 55 -7.93 12.60 7.74
CA PRO A 55 -9.17 13.21 8.19
C PRO A 55 -9.63 14.16 7.08
N ASP A 56 -10.93 14.13 6.82
CA ASP A 56 -11.66 14.99 5.90
C ASP A 56 -11.44 16.47 6.28
N GLU A 57 -10.29 17.05 5.91
CA GLU A 57 -10.11 18.51 5.95
C GLU A 57 -10.63 19.06 4.64
N GLU A 58 -11.94 19.32 4.65
CA GLU A 58 -12.62 20.19 3.71
C GLU A 58 -11.77 21.43 3.43
N LYS A 59 -11.51 21.65 2.14
CA LYS A 59 -11.03 22.90 1.60
C LYS A 59 -11.96 24.05 2.00
N GLU A 60 -11.63 24.82 3.03
CA GLU A 60 -12.12 26.20 3.16
C GLU A 60 -10.98 27.19 3.37
N THR A 61 -10.88 28.10 2.41
CA THR A 61 -9.99 29.27 2.40
C THR A 61 -10.36 30.27 3.49
N PRO A 62 -9.39 30.92 4.16
CA PRO A 62 -9.63 32.23 4.74
C PRO A 62 -8.72 33.29 4.11
N LYS A 63 -9.31 34.11 3.24
CA LYS A 63 -8.85 35.49 3.04
C LYS A 63 -9.28 36.30 4.27
N LYS A 64 -8.34 36.81 5.08
CA LYS A 64 -8.47 38.10 5.78
C LYS A 64 -7.16 38.55 6.43
N ASP A 65 -6.57 39.56 5.79
CA ASP A 65 -6.04 40.80 6.38
C ASP A 65 -5.24 40.73 7.71
N VAL A 66 -3.93 40.98 7.58
CA VAL A 66 -3.00 41.53 8.61
C VAL A 66 -3.46 42.99 8.89
N PRO A 67 -3.33 43.63 10.10
CA PRO A 67 -2.05 43.69 10.84
C PRO A 67 -2.06 43.95 12.37
N SER A 68 -0.84 43.92 12.92
CA SER A 68 -0.40 44.43 14.25
C SER A 68 -0.90 43.62 15.46
N GLU A 69 -0.16 43.43 16.55
CA GLU A 69 0.95 44.18 17.12
C GLU A 69 1.74 43.28 18.09
N VAL A 70 3.01 43.65 18.24
CA VAL A 70 4.04 43.26 19.21
C VAL A 70 3.61 42.53 20.50
N SER A 71 4.39 41.53 20.93
CA SER A 71 4.98 41.53 22.28
C SER A 71 6.01 40.42 22.41
N SER A 72 7.29 40.81 22.34
CA SER A 72 8.44 40.03 22.75
C SER A 72 8.28 39.50 24.17
N HIS A 73 8.64 38.24 24.44
CA HIS A 73 9.29 37.88 25.71
C HIS A 73 10.30 36.76 25.48
N GLU A 74 11.48 37.02 26.00
CA GLU A 74 12.74 36.35 25.76
C GLU A 74 12.81 34.99 26.47
N ASN A 75 13.40 33.99 25.81
CA ASN A 75 13.84 32.76 26.45
C ASN A 75 15.20 32.99 27.10
N PRO A 76 15.39 32.79 28.42
CA PRO A 76 16.73 32.66 28.95
C PRO A 76 17.26 31.24 28.63
N VAL A 77 18.24 31.21 27.73
CA VAL A 77 19.24 30.15 27.64
C VAL A 77 19.88 29.98 29.03
N VAL A 78 19.79 28.77 29.58
CA VAL A 78 20.76 28.32 30.59
C VAL A 78 21.63 27.28 29.90
N HIS A 79 22.85 27.72 29.60
CA HIS A 79 23.96 26.86 29.24
C HIS A 79 24.83 26.63 30.49
N ASN A 80 25.30 25.39 30.58
CA ASN A 80 26.49 24.90 31.29
C ASN A 80 26.39 24.61 32.79
#